data_AF-A0A1J5TDQ0-F1
#
_entry.id   AF-A0A1J5TDQ0-F1
#
_cell.length_a   1.000
_cell.length_b   1.000
_cell.length_c   1.000
_cell.angle_alpha   90.00
_cell.angle_beta   90.00
_cell.angle_gamma   90.00
#
_symmetry.space_group_name_H-M   'P 1'
#
loop_
_entity.id
_entity.type
_entity.pdbx_description
1 polymer ?
#
loop_
_entity_poly.entity_id
_entity_poly.type
_entity_poly.pdbx_seq_one_letter_code
_entity_poly.pdbx_strand_id
1 'polypeptide(L)'
;MSFEENAKKLNVRAIILSSVMTAFGLVIALAWKDAINATVAYVMPNNDESTLYGVYVAAVSVTLLVTVLAWVVMRANRQIEERLGLDDGED
;
A
#
# COMPACT_ATOMS: atom_id res chain seq x y z
N MET A 1 -38.00 -8.60 17.21
CA MET A 1 -36.92 -8.04 16.38
C MET A 1 -36.04 -9.20 15.97
N SER A 2 -36.32 -9.81 14.82
CA SER A 2 -35.82 -11.15 14.47
C SER A 2 -34.40 -11.08 13.90
N PHE A 3 -33.64 -12.16 14.08
CA PHE A 3 -32.27 -12.34 13.55
C PHE A 3 -32.15 -12.03 12.05
N GLU A 4 -33.20 -12.24 11.26
CA GLU A 4 -33.24 -11.92 9.83
C GLU A 4 -33.09 -10.41 9.55
N GLU A 5 -33.63 -9.55 10.41
CA GLU A 5 -33.54 -8.10 10.27
C GLU A 5 -32.10 -7.60 10.52
N ASN A 6 -31.41 -8.20 11.50
CA ASN A 6 -29.99 -7.94 11.76
C ASN A 6 -29.08 -8.55 10.67
N ALA A 7 -29.40 -9.74 10.16
CA ALA A 7 -28.66 -10.39 9.07
C ALA A 7 -28.79 -9.62 7.74
N LYS A 8 -29.98 -9.11 7.40
CA LYS A 8 -30.17 -8.22 6.24
C LYS A 8 -29.37 -6.92 6.40
N LYS A 9 -29.44 -6.28 7.57
CA LYS A 9 -28.72 -5.03 7.84
C LYS A 9 -27.20 -5.19 7.79
N LEU A 10 -26.67 -6.34 8.23
CA LEU A 10 -25.26 -6.71 8.10
C LEU A 10 -24.85 -6.95 6.64
N ASN A 11 -25.64 -7.69 5.86
CA ASN A 11 -25.33 -7.93 4.45
C ASN A 11 -25.31 -6.62 3.64
N VAL A 12 -26.26 -5.70 3.81
CA VAL A 12 -26.18 -4.43 3.05
C VAL A 12 -25.05 -3.52 3.55
N ARG A 13 -24.73 -3.51 4.86
CA ARG A 13 -23.53 -2.81 5.36
C ARG A 13 -22.24 -3.41 4.78
N ALA A 14 -22.13 -4.74 4.72
CA ALA A 14 -20.99 -5.44 4.15
C ALA A 14 -20.87 -5.15 2.65
N ILE A 15 -21.97 -5.14 1.90
CA ILE A 15 -22.00 -4.79 0.48
C ILE A 15 -21.57 -3.33 0.29
N ILE A 16 -22.12 -2.38 1.06
CA ILE A 16 -21.73 -0.97 0.98
C ILE A 16 -20.24 -0.82 1.30
N LEU A 17 -19.74 -1.42 2.39
CA LEU A 17 -18.33 -1.38 2.76
C LEU A 17 -17.43 -1.98 1.67
N SER A 18 -17.81 -3.12 1.10
CA SER A 18 -17.05 -3.75 -0.01
C SER A 18 -17.04 -2.89 -1.28
N SER A 19 -18.16 -2.24 -1.61
CA SER A 19 -18.24 -1.33 -2.77
C SER A 19 -17.38 -0.08 -2.56
N VAL A 20 -17.39 0.47 -1.34
CA VAL A 20 -16.56 1.61 -0.93
C VAL A 20 -15.09 1.20 -1.00
N MET A 21 -14.72 0.04 -0.45
CA MET A 21 -13.36 -0.48 -0.49
C MET A 21 -12.86 -0.69 -1.92
N THR A 22 -13.66 -1.22 -2.83
CA THR A 22 -13.30 -1.39 -4.24
C THR A 22 -13.13 -0.05 -4.96
N ALA A 23 -14.07 0.88 -4.78
CA ALA A 23 -14.00 2.20 -5.39
C ALA A 23 -12.79 3.00 -4.88
N PHE A 24 -12.55 2.99 -3.57
CA PHE A 24 -11.37 3.61 -2.98
C PHE A 24 -10.08 2.88 -3.36
N GLY A 25 -10.09 1.56 -3.55
CA GLY A 25 -8.93 0.80 -4.00
C GLY A 25 -8.38 1.31 -5.34
N LEU A 26 -9.26 1.63 -6.30
CA LEU A 26 -8.87 2.28 -7.55
C LEU A 26 -8.32 3.69 -7.33
N VAL A 27 -8.99 4.51 -6.52
CA VAL A 27 -8.53 5.87 -6.22
C VAL A 27 -7.14 5.86 -5.58
N ILE A 28 -6.92 4.95 -4.63
CA ILE A 28 -5.65 4.75 -3.94
C ILE A 28 -4.59 4.31 -4.94
N ALA A 29 -4.87 3.31 -5.80
CA ALA A 29 -3.91 2.85 -6.80
C ALA A 29 -3.48 3.97 -7.77
N LEU A 30 -4.42 4.81 -8.21
CA LEU A 30 -4.13 5.97 -9.05
C LEU A 30 -3.27 7.01 -8.33
N ALA A 31 -3.62 7.36 -7.09
CA ALA A 31 -2.86 8.32 -6.30
C ALA A 31 -1.43 7.83 -5.97
N TRP A 32 -1.27 6.54 -5.70
CA TRP A 32 0.04 5.92 -5.44
C TRP A 32 0.94 5.95 -6.68
N LYS A 33 0.37 5.69 -7.87
CA LYS A 33 1.12 5.83 -9.13
C LYS A 33 1.66 7.25 -9.30
N ASP A 34 0.83 8.26 -9.08
CA ASP A 34 1.23 9.66 -9.23
C ASP A 34 2.28 10.08 -8.20
N ALA A 35 2.14 9.63 -6.94
CA ALA A 35 3.11 9.88 -5.89
C ALA A 35 4.49 9.26 -6.19
N ILE A 36 4.51 8.05 -6.75
CA ILE A 36 5.76 7.40 -7.18
C ILE A 36 6.43 8.22 -8.29
N ASN A 37 5.67 8.62 -9.32
CA ASN A 37 6.21 9.43 -10.42
C ASN A 37 6.77 10.77 -9.92
N ALA A 38 6.05 11.45 -9.02
CA ALA A 38 6.53 12.69 -8.41
C ALA A 38 7.81 12.48 -7.58
N THR A 39 7.90 11.37 -6.85
CA THR A 39 9.09 11.04 -6.06
C THR A 39 10.29 10.73 -6.95
N VAL A 40 10.09 9.97 -8.02
CA VAL A 40 11.15 9.69 -9.02
C VAL A 40 11.65 10.98 -9.66
N ALA A 41 10.73 11.85 -10.09
CA ALA A 41 11.09 13.14 -10.68
C ALA A 41 11.82 14.05 -9.69
N TYR A 42 11.42 14.05 -8.42
CA TYR A 42 12.06 14.83 -7.36
C TYR A 42 13.46 14.33 -7.01
N VAL A 43 13.61 13.01 -6.83
CA VAL A 43 14.90 12.39 -6.50
C VAL A 43 15.86 12.46 -7.67
N MET A 44 15.34 12.48 -8.91
CA MET A 44 16.15 12.38 -10.10
C MET A 44 15.72 13.39 -11.20
N PRO A 45 15.98 14.69 -10.97
CA PRO A 45 15.48 15.78 -11.80
C PRO A 45 16.14 15.93 -13.18
N ASN A 46 17.23 15.18 -13.46
CA ASN A 46 18.01 15.29 -14.70
C ASN A 46 17.83 14.10 -15.65
N ASN A 47 16.74 13.35 -15.53
CA ASN A 47 16.47 12.22 -16.43
C ASN A 47 15.64 12.71 -17.62
N ASP A 48 16.20 12.62 -18.82
CA ASP A 48 15.39 12.68 -20.04
C ASP A 48 14.48 11.45 -20.09
N GLU A 49 13.22 11.60 -19.64
CA GLU A 49 12.17 10.57 -19.67
C GLU A 49 11.93 9.99 -21.08
N SER A 50 12.32 10.72 -22.12
CA SER A 50 12.21 10.33 -23.53
C SER A 50 13.22 9.28 -23.98
N THR A 51 14.24 8.99 -23.16
CA THR A 51 15.27 8.00 -23.47
C THR A 51 14.93 6.66 -22.81
N LEU A 52 15.11 5.53 -23.51
CA LEU A 52 14.97 4.16 -22.94
C LEU A 52 15.72 3.98 -21.61
N TYR A 53 16.82 4.70 -21.43
CA TYR A 53 17.60 4.76 -20.19
C TYR A 53 16.82 5.40 -19.03
N GLY A 54 16.09 6.50 -19.27
CA GLY A 54 15.29 7.18 -18.26
C GLY A 54 14.18 6.31 -17.68
N VAL A 55 13.51 5.51 -18.53
CA VAL A 55 12.46 4.58 -18.10
C VAL A 55 13.02 3.43 -17.24
N TYR A 56 14.16 2.85 -17.62
CA TYR A 56 14.80 1.79 -16.83
C TYR A 56 15.32 2.30 -15.49
N VAL A 57 15.91 3.49 -15.48
CA VAL A 57 16.44 4.11 -14.25
C VAL A 57 15.31 4.51 -13.31
N ALA A 58 14.19 5.02 -13.84
CA ALA A 58 12.98 5.26 -13.05
C ALA A 58 12.48 3.96 -12.41
N ALA A 59 12.31 2.89 -13.18
CA ALA A 59 11.84 1.59 -12.66
C ALA A 59 12.76 1.02 -11.55
N VAL A 60 14.09 1.12 -11.73
CA VAL A 60 15.07 0.72 -10.70
C VAL A 60 14.95 1.57 -9.45
N SER A 61 14.76 2.89 -9.60
CA SER A 61 14.58 3.82 -8.48
C SER A 61 13.32 3.50 -7.68
N VAL A 62 12.21 3.22 -8.36
CA VAL A 62 10.96 2.79 -7.71
C VAL A 62 11.16 1.48 -6.96
N THR A 63 11.81 0.49 -7.59
CA THR A 63 12.06 -0.82 -6.97
C THR A 63 12.92 -0.69 -5.71
N LEU A 64 13.97 0.12 -5.77
CA LEU A 64 14.84 0.39 -4.64
C LEU A 64 14.08 1.09 -3.51
N LEU A 65 13.27 2.10 -3.84
CA LEU A 65 12.45 2.82 -2.87
C LEU A 65 11.45 1.89 -2.17
N VAL A 66 10.70 1.09 -2.94
CA VAL A 66 9.75 0.11 -2.39
C VAL A 66 10.45 -0.89 -1.48
N THR A 67 11.63 -1.38 -1.87
CA THR A 67 12.42 -2.32 -1.06
C THR A 67 12.86 -1.71 0.26
N VAL A 68 13.35 -0.46 0.24
CA VAL A 68 13.76 0.26 1.46
C VAL A 68 12.56 0.48 2.37
N LEU A 69 11.41 0.91 1.83
CA LEU A 69 10.19 1.08 2.62
C LEU A 69 9.72 -0.24 3.23
N ALA A 70 9.70 -1.33 2.47
CA ALA A 70 9.34 -2.65 2.97
C ALA A 70 10.26 -3.08 4.12
N TRP A 71 11.56 -2.85 3.98
CA TRP A 71 12.53 -3.13 5.04
C TRP A 71 12.27 -2.30 6.30
N VAL A 72 11.97 -1.00 6.16
CA VAL A 72 11.62 -0.12 7.28
C VAL A 72 10.34 -0.59 7.96
N VAL A 73 9.31 -0.98 7.19
CA VAL A 73 8.05 -1.50 7.74
C VAL A 73 8.27 -2.79 8.51
N MET A 74 9.01 -3.75 7.95
CA MET A 74 9.34 -4.99 8.66
C MET A 74 10.12 -4.73 9.95
N ARG A 75 11.08 -3.80 9.91
CA ARG A 75 11.84 -3.40 11.10
C ARG A 75 10.96 -2.69 12.15
N ALA A 76 9.99 -1.90 11.72
CA ALA A 76 9.04 -1.24 12.60
C ALA A 76 8.05 -2.26 13.21
N ASN A 77 7.54 -3.18 12.40
CA ASN A 77 6.67 -4.27 12.87
C ASN A 77 7.36 -5.14 13.92
N ARG A 78 8.61 -5.57 13.70
CA ARG A 78 9.38 -6.34 14.71
C ARG A 78 9.50 -5.60 16.04
N GLN A 79 9.77 -4.29 16.00
CA GLN A 79 9.82 -3.47 17.22
C GLN A 79 8.45 -3.33 17.90
N ILE A 80 7.36 -3.37 17.15
CA ILE A 80 6.00 -3.34 17.70
C ILE A 80 5.65 -4.70 18.31
N GLU A 81 5.98 -5.81 17.64
CA GLU A 81 5.81 -7.18 18.14
C GLU A 81 6.60 -7.39 19.45
N GLU A 82 7.86 -6.96 19.49
CA GLU A 82 8.70 -6.97 20.70
C GLU A 82 8.09 -6.14 21.85
N ARG A 83 7.39 -5.04 21.55
CA ARG A 83 6.73 -4.18 22.54
C ARG A 83 5.37 -4.71 23.01
N LEU A 84 4.69 -5.49 22.17
CA LEU A 84 3.38 -6.07 22.47
C LEU A 84 3.50 -7.46 23.12
N GLY A 85 4.70 -8.05 23.17
CA GLY A 85 4.97 -9.31 23.87
C GLY A 85 4.33 -10.53 23.19
N LEU A 86 4.06 -10.47 21.89
CA LEU A 86 3.53 -11.59 21.09
C LEU A 86 4.64 -12.45 20.46
N ASP A 87 5.77 -12.58 21.17
CA ASP A 87 6.80 -13.57 20.83
C ASP A 87 6.32 -14.94 21.33
N ASP A 88 5.26 -15.46 20.72
CA ASP A 88 4.85 -16.85 20.89
C ASP A 88 5.79 -17.68 19.99
N GLY A 89 6.97 -17.99 20.54
CA GLY A 89 7.87 -18.96 19.94
C GLY A 89 7.18 -20.31 19.82
N GLU A 90 7.00 -20.77 18.59
CA GLU A 90 6.96 -22.20 18.28
C GLU A 90 8.18 -22.52 17.41
N ASP A 91 9.09 -23.28 18.01
CA ASP A 91 10.32 -23.83 17.42
C ASP A 91 10.06 -24.73 16.21
#